data_AF-A0A2V7PI72-F1
#
_entry.id   AF-A0A2V7PI72-F1
#
_cell.length_a   1.000
_cell.length_b   1.000
_cell.length_c   1.000
_cell.angle_alpha   90.00
_cell.angle_beta   90.00
_cell.angle_gamma   90.00
#
_symmetry.space_group_name_H-M   'P 1'
#
loop_
_entity.id
_entity.type
_entity.pdbx_description
1 polymer ?
#
loop_
_entity_poly.entity_id
_entity_poly.type
_entity_poly.pdbx_seq_one_letter_code
_entity_poly.pdbx_strand_id
1 'polypeptide(L)'
;MLGYDAPRWHAVFNDLPAALLLVAVLFDLAAAATKRESLAWAGIWTLWAGVIGGWAAVIAGELAKDAIDHGAAIHEIMEKHETMALLTMSLTIVLFWKMARRFQMPPQELALTRALSVVGLAALVWTGVLGGRMMFQHAAGIPTQTLQAEIQNRAAGHAHEEGEEHAAPPDTANATHTHPPGTPPHSH
;
A
#
# COMPACT_ATOMS: atom_id res chain seq x y z
N MET A 1 -7.64 13.75 22.04
CA MET A 1 -7.13 12.59 21.27
C MET A 1 -7.46 12.84 19.81
N LEU A 2 -6.57 12.55 18.86
CA LEU A 2 -6.61 12.99 17.45
C LEU A 2 -7.80 12.44 16.61
N GLY A 3 -8.86 11.91 17.22
CA GLY A 3 -10.07 11.43 16.52
C GLY A 3 -9.86 10.17 15.66
N TYR A 4 -8.74 9.48 15.85
CA TYR A 4 -8.41 8.25 15.13
C TYR A 4 -8.59 7.02 16.04
N ASP A 5 -9.39 6.07 15.59
CA ASP A 5 -9.56 4.75 16.20
C ASP A 5 -8.48 3.77 15.70
N ALA A 6 -8.41 2.58 16.30
CA ALA A 6 -7.41 1.57 15.95
C ALA A 6 -7.46 1.15 14.46
N PRO A 7 -8.62 0.93 13.82
CA PRO A 7 -8.71 0.61 12.39
C PRO A 7 -8.07 1.68 11.49
N ARG A 8 -8.33 2.96 11.77
CA ARG A 8 -7.74 4.04 10.98
C ARG A 8 -6.23 4.15 11.19
N TRP A 9 -5.75 3.95 12.43
CA TRP A 9 -4.31 3.89 12.70
C TRP A 9 -3.63 2.73 11.98
N HIS A 10 -4.25 1.56 11.97
CA HIS A 10 -3.76 0.41 11.21
C HIS A 10 -3.63 0.77 9.72
N ALA A 11 -4.65 1.39 9.11
CA ALA A 11 -4.58 1.82 7.72
C ALA A 11 -3.43 2.82 7.44
N VAL A 12 -3.24 3.82 8.32
CA VAL A 12 -2.13 4.79 8.19
C VAL A 12 -0.77 4.10 8.24
N PHE A 13 -0.62 3.12 9.13
CA PHE A 13 0.64 2.41 9.28
C PHE A 13 0.81 1.27 8.29
N ASN A 14 -0.22 0.80 7.58
CA ASN A 14 -0.10 -0.39 6.75
C ASN A 14 0.67 -0.12 5.44
N ASP A 15 0.37 0.98 4.76
CA ASP A 15 0.82 1.18 3.37
C ASP A 15 2.29 1.59 3.25
N LEU A 16 2.74 2.52 4.11
CA LEU A 16 4.12 3.02 4.08
C LEU A 16 5.15 1.89 4.30
N PRO A 17 5.02 1.05 5.34
CA PRO A 17 5.98 -0.03 5.59
C PRO A 17 5.94 -1.09 4.50
N ALA A 18 4.77 -1.42 3.95
CA ALA A 18 4.67 -2.33 2.81
C ALA A 18 5.46 -1.81 1.60
N ALA A 19 5.32 -0.52 1.28
CA ALA A 19 6.09 0.12 0.22
C ALA A 19 7.61 0.12 0.52
N LEU A 20 8.01 0.40 1.76
CA LEU A 20 9.43 0.36 2.16
C LEU A 20 10.00 -1.05 2.07
N LEU A 21 9.27 -2.08 2.49
CA LEU A 21 9.70 -3.48 2.39
C LEU A 21 9.89 -3.89 0.92
N LEU A 22 8.98 -3.51 0.02
CA LEU A 22 9.17 -3.67 -1.43
C LEU A 22 10.46 -2.99 -1.91
N VAL A 23 10.64 -1.70 -1.60
CA VAL A 23 11.79 -0.92 -2.03
C VAL A 23 13.10 -1.49 -1.47
N ALA A 24 13.09 -2.01 -0.25
CA ALA A 24 14.25 -2.66 0.35
C ALA A 24 14.71 -3.89 -0.46
N VAL A 25 13.76 -4.71 -0.95
CA VAL A 25 14.07 -5.84 -1.84
C VAL A 25 14.63 -5.33 -3.16
N LEU A 26 14.04 -4.29 -3.75
CA LEU A 26 14.54 -3.70 -5.00
C LEU A 26 15.98 -3.17 -4.85
N PHE A 27 16.30 -2.51 -3.74
CA PHE A 27 17.66 -2.07 -3.44
C PHE A 27 18.62 -3.24 -3.25
N ASP A 28 18.22 -4.33 -2.58
CA ASP A 28 19.06 -5.52 -2.44
C ASP A 28 19.39 -6.16 -3.80
N LEU A 29 18.40 -6.26 -4.68
CA LEU A 29 18.58 -6.75 -6.05
C LEU A 29 19.46 -5.81 -6.89
N ALA A 30 19.24 -4.50 -6.80
CA ALA A 30 20.03 -3.51 -7.50
C ALA A 30 21.49 -3.47 -7.00
N ALA A 31 21.71 -3.61 -5.70
CA ALA A 31 23.04 -3.74 -5.10
C ALA A 31 23.75 -5.00 -5.61
N ALA A 32 23.04 -6.11 -5.76
CA ALA A 32 23.59 -7.35 -6.32
C ALA A 32 24.00 -7.19 -7.79
N ALA A 33 23.17 -6.53 -8.60
CA ALA A 33 23.42 -6.35 -10.03
C ALA A 33 24.54 -5.33 -10.30
N THR A 34 24.58 -4.23 -9.55
CA THR A 34 25.52 -3.12 -9.77
C THR A 34 26.77 -3.19 -8.92
N LYS A 35 26.79 -4.08 -7.91
CA LYS A 35 27.86 -4.20 -6.89
C LYS A 35 28.14 -2.90 -6.13
N ARG A 36 27.16 -1.98 -6.06
CA ARG A 36 27.30 -0.69 -5.36
C ARG A 36 26.98 -0.84 -3.88
N GLU A 37 27.94 -0.50 -3.04
CA GLU A 37 27.78 -0.54 -1.58
C GLU A 37 26.70 0.44 -1.09
N SER A 38 26.56 1.61 -1.72
CA SER A 38 25.53 2.59 -1.37
C SER A 38 24.10 2.05 -1.50
N LEU A 39 23.84 1.20 -2.51
CA LEU A 39 22.53 0.55 -2.67
C LEU A 39 22.31 -0.55 -1.62
N ALA A 40 23.37 -1.25 -1.20
CA ALA A 40 23.27 -2.23 -0.13
C ALA A 40 22.89 -1.55 1.21
N TRP A 41 23.52 -0.41 1.52
CA TRP A 41 23.18 0.38 2.70
C TRP A 41 21.77 0.98 2.61
N ALA A 42 21.38 1.50 1.45
CA ALA A 42 20.00 1.96 1.23
C ALA A 42 19.00 0.83 1.51
N GLY A 43 19.21 -0.36 0.94
CA GLY A 43 18.36 -1.53 1.17
C GLY A 43 18.25 -1.91 2.64
N ILE A 44 19.36 -1.91 3.40
CA ILE A 44 19.36 -2.25 4.84
C ILE A 44 18.56 -1.22 5.65
N TRP A 45 18.77 0.08 5.44
CA TRP A 45 18.07 1.10 6.20
C TRP A 45 16.59 1.19 5.83
N THR A 46 16.25 1.03 4.55
CA THR A 46 14.86 0.92 4.11
C THR A 46 14.19 -0.32 4.71
N LEU A 47 14.88 -1.46 4.79
CA LEU A 47 14.37 -2.67 5.43
C LEU A 47 14.08 -2.46 6.92
N TRP A 48 14.97 -1.78 7.65
CA TRP A 48 14.73 -1.41 9.05
C TRP A 48 13.49 -0.54 9.22
N ALA A 49 13.35 0.51 8.43
CA ALA A 49 12.20 1.40 8.48
C ALA A 49 10.89 0.64 8.17
N GLY A 50 10.92 -0.23 7.14
CA GLY A 50 9.79 -1.08 6.78
C GLY A 50 9.44 -2.11 7.87
N VAL A 51 10.42 -2.73 8.52
CA VAL A 51 10.16 -3.69 9.61
C VAL A 51 9.56 -3.00 10.83
N ILE A 52 10.13 -1.87 11.26
CA ILE A 52 9.64 -1.12 12.43
C ILE A 52 8.21 -0.65 12.17
N GLY A 53 7.96 -0.05 11.01
CA GLY A 53 6.62 0.36 10.63
C GLY A 53 5.65 -0.81 10.47
N GLY A 54 6.10 -1.93 9.92
CA GLY A 54 5.28 -3.14 9.76
C GLY A 54 4.82 -3.71 11.10
N TRP A 55 5.69 -3.74 12.11
CA TRP A 55 5.30 -4.13 13.46
C TRP A 55 4.33 -3.14 14.10
N ALA A 56 4.49 -1.83 13.87
CA ALA A 56 3.51 -0.85 14.30
C ALA A 56 2.12 -1.09 13.65
N ALA A 57 2.10 -1.44 12.36
CA ALA A 57 0.87 -1.80 11.65
C ALA A 57 0.21 -3.07 12.20
N VAL A 58 1.00 -4.12 12.49
CA VAL A 58 0.51 -5.36 13.10
C VAL A 58 -0.11 -5.09 14.46
N ILE A 59 0.57 -4.33 15.33
CA ILE A 59 0.05 -3.98 16.66
C ILE A 59 -1.26 -3.19 16.54
N ALA A 60 -1.31 -2.20 15.65
CA ALA A 60 -2.53 -1.42 15.43
C ALA A 60 -3.67 -2.28 14.86
N GLY A 61 -3.37 -3.27 14.00
CA GLY A 61 -4.33 -4.21 13.43
C GLY A 61 -4.92 -5.15 14.48
N GLU A 62 -4.08 -5.67 15.38
CA GLU A 62 -4.52 -6.52 16.49
C GLU A 62 -5.48 -5.75 17.41
N LEU A 63 -5.15 -4.49 17.74
CA LEU A 63 -6.03 -3.62 18.51
C LEU A 63 -7.34 -3.27 17.78
N ALA A 64 -7.34 -3.34 16.45
CA ALA A 64 -8.51 -3.04 15.63
C ALA A 64 -9.47 -4.23 15.51
N LYS A 65 -8.97 -5.47 15.61
CA LYS A 65 -9.75 -6.70 15.46
C LYS A 65 -10.97 -6.76 16.39
N ASP A 66 -10.78 -6.36 17.64
CA ASP A 66 -11.84 -6.35 18.66
C ASP A 66 -12.77 -5.13 18.56
N ALA A 67 -12.39 -4.11 17.76
CA ALA A 67 -13.10 -2.84 17.67
C ALA A 67 -14.05 -2.74 16.46
N ILE A 68 -13.90 -3.61 15.47
CA ILE A 68 -14.70 -3.58 14.24
C ILE A 68 -15.89 -4.53 14.37
N ASP A 69 -17.10 -4.07 14.07
CA ASP A 69 -18.25 -4.95 13.87
C ASP A 69 -18.06 -5.74 12.56
N HIS A 70 -18.00 -7.07 12.65
CA HIS A 70 -17.78 -7.92 11.48
C HIS A 70 -18.60 -9.22 11.55
N GLY A 71 -19.15 -9.63 10.40
CA GLY A 71 -19.85 -10.91 10.24
C GLY A 71 -18.90 -12.08 9.95
N ALA A 72 -19.41 -13.31 10.03
CA ALA A 72 -18.61 -14.54 9.89
C ALA A 72 -17.77 -14.61 8.60
N ALA A 73 -18.29 -14.11 7.48
CA ALA A 73 -17.58 -14.12 6.20
C ALA A 73 -16.31 -13.24 6.19
N ILE A 74 -16.34 -12.10 6.88
CA ILE A 74 -15.18 -11.21 7.01
C ILE A 74 -14.17 -11.77 7.99
N HIS A 75 -14.66 -12.38 9.07
CA HIS A 75 -13.82 -12.94 10.13
C HIS A 75 -12.78 -13.93 9.58
N GLU A 76 -13.18 -14.84 8.69
CA GLU A 76 -12.27 -15.82 8.08
C GLU A 76 -11.18 -15.16 7.23
N ILE A 77 -11.51 -14.11 6.48
CA ILE A 77 -10.53 -13.39 5.65
C ILE A 77 -9.59 -12.57 6.54
N MET A 78 -10.11 -11.98 7.61
CA MET A 78 -9.35 -11.22 8.59
C MET A 78 -8.33 -12.09 9.31
N GLU A 79 -8.72 -13.28 9.78
CA GLU A 79 -7.81 -14.22 10.42
C GLU A 79 -6.71 -14.68 9.46
N LYS A 80 -7.04 -14.93 8.18
CA LYS A 80 -6.04 -15.23 7.14
C LYS A 80 -5.10 -14.07 6.89
N HIS A 81 -5.61 -12.83 6.85
CA HIS A 81 -4.79 -11.63 6.68
C HIS A 81 -3.83 -11.45 7.85
N GLU A 82 -4.32 -11.56 9.09
CA GLU A 82 -3.53 -11.50 10.32
C GLU A 82 -2.42 -12.57 10.33
N THR A 83 -2.78 -13.82 10.06
CA THR A 83 -1.84 -14.94 9.99
C THR A 83 -0.76 -14.69 8.94
N MET A 84 -1.14 -14.23 7.74
CA MET A 84 -0.19 -13.92 6.68
C MET A 84 0.69 -12.71 7.01
N ALA A 85 0.16 -11.69 7.69
CA ALA A 85 0.93 -10.55 8.18
C ALA A 85 1.99 -11.00 9.20
N LEU A 86 1.61 -11.82 10.19
CA LEU A 86 2.54 -12.37 11.18
C LEU A 86 3.60 -13.26 10.55
N LEU A 87 3.23 -14.13 9.60
CA LEU A 87 4.18 -14.95 8.84
C LEU A 87 5.14 -14.07 8.03
N THR A 88 4.65 -13.05 7.34
CA THR A 88 5.49 -12.09 6.60
C THR A 88 6.45 -11.37 7.54
N MET A 89 5.97 -10.88 8.68
CA MET A 89 6.78 -10.16 9.66
C MET A 89 7.77 -11.06 10.39
N SER A 90 7.52 -12.38 10.49
CA SER A 90 8.49 -13.34 11.04
C SER A 90 9.81 -13.37 10.26
N LEU A 91 9.79 -13.02 8.97
CA LEU A 91 10.99 -12.88 8.13
C LEU A 91 11.89 -11.71 8.54
N THR A 92 11.48 -10.89 9.52
CA THR A 92 12.39 -9.98 10.22
C THR A 92 13.64 -10.71 10.77
N ILE A 93 13.54 -12.02 11.05
CA ILE A 93 14.72 -12.83 11.41
C ILE A 93 15.82 -12.80 10.35
N VAL A 94 15.46 -12.68 9.06
CA VAL A 94 16.42 -12.55 7.94
C VAL A 94 17.18 -11.22 8.04
N LEU A 95 16.51 -10.14 8.41
CA LEU A 95 17.16 -8.85 8.66
C LEU A 95 18.20 -8.97 9.79
N PHE A 96 17.82 -9.57 10.92
CA PHE A 96 18.74 -9.78 12.04
C PHE A 96 19.93 -10.66 11.65
N TRP A 97 19.70 -11.73 10.87
CA TRP A 97 20.77 -12.56 10.33
C TRP A 97 21.72 -11.74 9.44
N LYS A 98 21.19 -10.98 8.47
CA LYS A 98 22.01 -10.10 7.61
C LYS A 98 22.86 -9.14 8.42
N MET A 99 22.31 -8.55 9.49
CA MET A 99 23.05 -7.64 10.36
C MET A 99 24.15 -8.36 11.16
N ALA A 100 23.82 -9.50 11.77
CA ALA A 100 24.76 -10.27 12.58
C ALA A 100 25.98 -10.76 11.78
N ARG A 101 25.78 -11.08 10.49
CA ARG A 101 26.82 -11.65 9.62
C ARG A 101 27.32 -10.72 8.53
N ARG A 102 27.04 -9.41 8.63
CA ARG A 102 27.31 -8.41 7.58
C ARG A 102 28.76 -8.34 7.09
N PHE A 103 29.75 -8.73 7.92
CA PHE A 103 31.17 -8.70 7.57
C PHE A 103 31.75 -10.06 7.17
N GLN A 104 30.98 -11.15 7.24
CA GLN A 104 31.48 -12.53 7.12
C GLN A 104 30.49 -13.45 6.37
N MET A 105 29.67 -12.88 5.48
CA MET A 105 28.63 -13.62 4.77
C MET A 105 29.19 -14.26 3.49
N PRO A 106 29.25 -15.60 3.38
CA PRO A 106 29.68 -16.27 2.17
C PRO A 106 28.63 -16.08 1.04
N PRO A 107 29.00 -16.25 -0.24
CA PRO A 107 28.10 -16.03 -1.38
C PRO A 107 26.81 -16.85 -1.34
N GLN A 108 26.87 -18.08 -0.81
CA GLN A 108 25.71 -18.97 -0.69
C GLN A 108 24.67 -18.41 0.30
N GLU A 109 25.11 -17.83 1.42
CA GLU A 109 24.21 -17.22 2.40
C GLU A 109 23.61 -15.91 1.91
N LEU A 110 24.37 -15.12 1.13
CA LEU A 110 23.84 -13.94 0.45
C LEU A 110 22.74 -14.33 -0.55
N ALA A 111 22.94 -15.41 -1.31
CA ALA A 111 21.91 -15.93 -2.21
C ALA A 111 20.67 -16.40 -1.45
N LEU A 112 20.85 -17.13 -0.34
CA LEU A 112 19.75 -17.60 0.51
C LEU A 112 18.94 -16.44 1.11
N THR A 113 19.60 -15.48 1.73
CA THR A 113 18.92 -14.32 2.34
C THR A 113 18.18 -13.47 1.30
N ARG A 114 18.74 -13.32 0.11
CA ARG A 114 18.05 -12.66 -1.02
C ARG A 114 16.83 -13.45 -1.50
N ALA A 115 16.94 -14.77 -1.63
CA ALA A 115 15.80 -15.62 -1.98
C ALA A 115 14.68 -15.49 -0.93
N LEU A 116 15.03 -15.50 0.36
CA LEU A 116 14.07 -15.27 1.44
C LEU A 116 13.43 -13.88 1.39
N SER A 117 14.18 -12.83 1.00
CA SER A 117 13.62 -11.50 0.78
C SER A 117 12.59 -11.48 -0.37
N VAL A 118 12.83 -12.21 -1.46
CA VAL A 118 11.86 -12.33 -2.57
C VAL A 118 10.62 -13.12 -2.14
N VAL A 119 10.79 -14.21 -1.38
CA VAL A 119 9.68 -14.96 -0.79
C VAL A 119 8.86 -14.07 0.16
N GLY A 120 9.53 -13.28 0.99
CA GLY A 120 8.88 -12.31 1.88
C GLY A 120 8.10 -11.24 1.12
N LEU A 121 8.62 -10.76 -0.01
CA LEU A 121 7.88 -9.86 -0.88
C LEU A 121 6.62 -10.51 -1.45
N ALA A 122 6.69 -11.77 -1.89
CA ALA A 122 5.50 -12.49 -2.36
C ALA A 122 4.45 -12.65 -1.24
N ALA A 123 4.89 -12.97 -0.02
CA ALA A 123 4.02 -13.06 1.15
C ALA A 123 3.39 -11.70 1.51
N LEU A 124 4.16 -10.61 1.41
CA LEU A 124 3.68 -9.24 1.61
C LEU A 124 2.59 -8.87 0.59
N VAL A 125 2.82 -9.16 -0.69
CA VAL A 125 1.81 -8.94 -1.75
C VAL A 125 0.54 -9.74 -1.46
N TRP A 126 0.68 -11.00 -1.07
CA TRP A 126 -0.49 -11.83 -0.72
C TRP A 126 -1.25 -11.28 0.49
N THR A 127 -0.54 -10.82 1.52
CA THR A 127 -1.12 -10.14 2.68
C THR A 127 -1.93 -8.92 2.25
N GLY A 128 -1.38 -8.11 1.33
CA GLY A 128 -2.07 -6.97 0.73
C GLY A 128 -3.30 -7.36 -0.09
N VAL A 129 -3.27 -8.46 -0.85
CA VAL A 129 -4.45 -8.99 -1.57
C VAL A 129 -5.58 -9.34 -0.60
N LEU A 130 -5.26 -9.99 0.52
CA LEU A 130 -6.25 -10.30 1.55
C LEU A 130 -6.82 -9.02 2.18
N GLY A 131 -5.97 -8.05 2.51
CA GLY A 131 -6.40 -6.73 3.02
C GLY A 131 -7.32 -6.00 2.05
N GLY A 132 -6.96 -5.98 0.76
CA GLY A 132 -7.79 -5.41 -0.29
C GLY A 132 -9.16 -6.09 -0.43
N ARG A 133 -9.24 -7.41 -0.30
CA ARG A 133 -10.54 -8.13 -0.30
C ARG A 133 -11.41 -7.74 0.89
N MET A 134 -10.82 -7.57 2.07
CA MET A 134 -11.58 -7.11 3.24
C MET A 134 -12.18 -5.73 3.00
N MET A 135 -11.38 -4.79 2.52
CA MET A 135 -11.82 -3.40 2.30
C MET A 135 -12.81 -3.29 1.12
N PHE A 136 -12.44 -3.81 -0.06
CA PHE A 136 -13.19 -3.53 -1.29
C PHE A 136 -14.36 -4.48 -1.56
N GLN A 137 -14.33 -5.70 -1.04
CA GLN A 137 -15.42 -6.67 -1.25
C GLN A 137 -16.35 -6.77 -0.04
N HIS A 138 -15.84 -6.47 1.15
CA HIS A 138 -16.60 -6.64 2.38
C HIS A 138 -16.75 -5.36 3.21
N ALA A 139 -16.20 -4.22 2.75
CA ALA A 139 -16.28 -2.95 3.45
C ALA A 139 -15.80 -3.01 4.91
N ALA A 140 -14.80 -3.85 5.18
CA ALA A 140 -14.23 -3.99 6.51
C ALA A 140 -13.73 -2.62 7.03
N GLY A 141 -14.14 -2.27 8.25
CA GLY A 141 -13.81 -0.98 8.87
C GLY A 141 -14.73 0.18 8.47
N ILE A 142 -15.77 -0.03 7.65
CA ILE A 142 -16.81 0.96 7.39
C ILE A 142 -18.06 0.61 8.20
N PRO A 143 -18.55 1.50 9.10
CA PRO A 143 -19.77 1.25 9.86
C PRO A 143 -20.99 1.01 8.94
N THR A 144 -21.84 0.06 9.31
CA THR A 144 -23.06 -0.29 8.55
C THR A 144 -23.95 0.92 8.28
N GLN A 145 -24.07 1.83 9.25
CA GLN A 145 -24.90 3.03 9.12
C GLN A 145 -24.34 3.96 8.04
N THR A 146 -23.01 4.09 7.95
CA THR A 146 -22.33 4.86 6.90
C THR A 146 -22.58 4.23 5.52
N LEU A 147 -22.46 2.91 5.40
CA LEU A 147 -22.75 2.20 4.14
C LEU A 147 -24.21 2.40 3.70
N GLN A 148 -25.16 2.30 4.64
CA GLN A 148 -26.58 2.47 4.33
C GLN A 148 -26.91 3.90 3.90
N ALA A 149 -26.36 4.91 4.59
CA ALA A 149 -26.53 6.31 4.21
C ALA A 149 -25.97 6.60 2.81
N GLU A 150 -24.80 6.04 2.49
CA GLU A 150 -24.17 6.19 1.17
C GLU A 150 -24.98 5.49 0.05
N ILE A 151 -25.55 4.32 0.31
CA ILE A 151 -26.46 3.64 -0.63
C ILE A 151 -27.69 4.49 -0.91
N GLN A 152 -28.29 5.09 0.13
CA GLN A 152 -29.44 5.99 -0.02
C GLN A 152 -29.06 7.24 -0.82
N ASN A 153 -27.90 7.83 -0.56
CA ASN A 153 -27.40 9.00 -1.28
C ASN A 153 -27.21 8.69 -2.78
N ARG A 154 -26.56 7.58 -3.11
CA ARG A 154 -26.37 7.13 -4.50
C ARG A 154 -27.70 6.85 -5.21
N ALA A 155 -28.67 6.26 -4.51
CA ALA A 155 -29.98 5.98 -5.06
C ALA A 155 -30.81 7.26 -5.32
N ALA A 156 -30.60 8.32 -4.53
CA ALA A 156 -31.24 9.61 -4.73
C ALA A 156 -30.76 10.33 -6.00
N GLY A 157 -29.58 9.96 -6.53
CA GLY A 157 -28.97 10.57 -7.70
C GLY A 157 -28.46 11.99 -7.45
N HIS A 158 -27.71 12.54 -8.40
CA HIS A 158 -27.37 13.95 -8.41
C HIS A 158 -28.44 14.69 -9.21
N ALA A 159 -29.22 15.55 -8.56
CA ALA A 159 -30.07 16.48 -9.27
C ALA A 159 -29.17 17.48 -9.99
N HIS A 160 -29.09 17.37 -11.32
CA HIS A 160 -28.57 18.45 -12.14
C HIS A 160 -29.54 19.63 -11.99
N GLU A 161 -29.04 20.82 -11.66
CA GLU A 161 -29.85 22.02 -11.78
C GLU A 161 -30.29 22.17 -13.25
N GLU A 162 -31.56 22.50 -13.48
CA GLU A 162 -32.08 22.82 -14.81
C GLU A 162 -31.33 24.05 -15.36
N GLY A 163 -30.23 23.81 -16.08
CA GLY A 163 -29.37 24.86 -16.62
C GLY A 163 -27.90 24.50 -16.81
N GLU A 164 -27.42 23.39 -16.26
CA GLU A 164 -26.07 22.89 -16.57
C GLU A 164 -26.05 22.20 -17.95
N GLU A 165 -25.96 22.99 -19.01
CA GLU A 165 -25.53 22.49 -20.31
C GLU A 165 -24.11 21.94 -20.17
N HIS A 166 -23.99 20.61 -20.18
CA HIS A 166 -22.71 19.97 -20.50
C HIS A 166 -22.33 20.37 -21.92
N ALA A 167 -21.53 21.42 -22.05
CA ALA A 167 -20.75 21.63 -23.26
C ALA A 167 -20.06 20.30 -23.57
N ALA A 168 -20.32 19.76 -24.76
CA ALA A 168 -19.67 18.56 -25.24
C ALA A 168 -18.16 18.67 -24.97
N PRO A 169 -17.49 17.59 -24.53
CA PRO A 169 -16.04 17.62 -24.37
C PRO A 169 -15.45 18.19 -25.67
N PRO A 170 -14.61 19.24 -25.60
CA PRO A 170 -14.07 19.85 -26.81
C PRO A 170 -13.40 18.72 -27.60
N ASP A 171 -13.89 18.51 -28.81
CA ASP A 171 -13.32 17.55 -29.74
C ASP A 171 -11.90 18.02 -30.05
N THR A 172 -10.92 17.48 -29.33
CA THR A 172 -9.52 17.89 -29.44
C THR A 172 -8.92 17.56 -30.81
N ALA A 173 -9.64 16.78 -31.63
CA ALA A 173 -9.30 16.52 -33.03
C ALA A 173 -9.63 17.70 -33.96
N ASN A 174 -10.49 18.64 -33.55
CA ASN A 174 -10.91 19.79 -34.36
C ASN A 174 -10.72 21.14 -33.64
N ALA A 175 -9.81 21.21 -32.66
CA ALA A 175 -9.48 22.45 -31.99
C ALA A 175 -8.82 23.44 -32.98
N THR A 176 -9.62 24.32 -33.57
CA THR A 176 -9.14 25.54 -34.24
C THR A 176 -8.28 26.30 -33.24
N HIS A 177 -7.01 26.50 -33.56
CA HIS A 177 -6.06 27.25 -32.75
C HIS A 177 -6.54 28.70 -32.63
N THR A 178 -7.21 29.04 -31.55
CA THR A 178 -7.52 30.43 -31.23
C THR A 178 -6.29 31.03 -30.55
N HIS A 179 -5.62 31.95 -31.23
CA HIS A 179 -4.54 32.71 -30.63
C HIS A 179 -5.05 33.62 -29.51
N PRO A 180 -4.27 33.80 -28.42
CA PRO A 180 -4.57 34.80 -27.40
C PRO A 180 -4.66 36.21 -27.99
N PRO A 181 -5.48 37.11 -27.43
CA PRO A 181 -5.54 38.51 -27.86
C PRO A 181 -4.15 39.16 -27.83
N GLY A 182 -3.74 39.76 -28.94
CA GLY A 182 -2.43 40.43 -29.08
C GLY A 182 -1.33 39.60 -29.72
N THR A 183 -1.63 38.39 -30.21
CA THR A 183 -0.65 37.58 -30.94
C THR A 183 -0.38 38.18 -32.34
N PRO A 184 0.88 38.49 -32.71
CA PRO A 184 1.21 38.99 -34.04
C PRO A 184 0.93 37.93 -35.12
N PRO A 185 0.52 38.33 -36.34
CA PRO A 185 0.29 37.40 -37.43
C PRO A 185 1.58 36.66 -37.77
N HIS A 186 1.50 35.33 -37.81
CA HIS A 186 2.54 34.45 -38.35
C HIS A 186 1.90 33.50 -39.36
N SER A 187 2.62 33.21 -40.43
CA SER A 187 2.22 32.19 -41.41
C SER A 187 2.54 30.81 -40.84
N HIS A 188 1.59 29.88 -40.96
CA HIS A 188 1.84 28.45 -40.80
C HIS A 188 2.62 27.88 -41.99
#